data_AF-A0A7W4EHU9-F1
#
_entry.id   AF-A0A7W4EHU9-F1
#
_cell.length_a   1.000
_cell.length_b   1.000
_cell.length_c   1.000
_cell.angle_alpha   90.00
_cell.angle_beta   90.00
_cell.angle_gamma   90.00
#
_symmetry.space_group_name_H-M   'P 1'
#
loop_
_entity.id
_entity.type
_entity.pdbx_description
1 polymer ?
#
loop_
_entity_poly.entity_id
_entity_poly.type
_entity_poly.pdbx_seq_one_letter_code
_entity_poly.pdbx_strand_id
1 'polypeptide(L)'
;MDIKLINDVYNQHQLDFKNSGNEESIIDLLLRQKEWNILDDEQKNVKRNYYLEDFKKYFLYDKKQQKIFQYENLVFLLTLGINNFLKSCHIDFTTSNEFLFRIKSMLFCEKEFIFQYEKFNRIGHVPYEIFEPLIEKVKDTEEYKLYKLDELFETYKKMYDLFLEKPYKNA
;
A
#
# COMPACT_ATOMS: atom_id res chain seq x y z
N MET A 1 13.85 -9.67 35.76
CA MET A 1 12.87 -9.70 34.66
C MET A 1 13.67 -9.88 33.38
N ASP A 2 13.39 -10.93 32.59
CA ASP A 2 14.20 -11.28 31.44
C ASP A 2 13.78 -10.44 30.22
N ILE A 3 14.59 -9.43 29.90
CA ILE A 3 14.40 -8.54 28.74
C ILE A 3 14.30 -9.34 27.44
N LYS A 4 14.95 -10.51 27.37
CA LYS A 4 14.88 -11.39 26.19
C LYS A 4 13.46 -11.93 25.99
N LEU A 5 12.80 -12.31 27.09
CA LEU A 5 11.44 -12.86 27.08
C LEU A 5 10.40 -11.79 26.72
N ILE A 6 10.61 -10.55 27.19
CA ILE A 6 9.80 -9.39 26.80
C ILE A 6 9.95 -9.08 25.30
N ASN A 7 11.18 -9.07 24.80
CA ASN A 7 11.46 -8.87 23.38
C ASN A 7 10.82 -9.96 22.51
N ASP A 8 10.84 -11.22 22.97
CA ASP A 8 10.20 -12.33 22.26
C ASP A 8 8.69 -12.11 22.14
N VAL A 9 8.02 -11.64 23.20
CA VAL A 9 6.58 -11.30 23.17
C VAL A 9 6.28 -10.21 22.16
N TYR A 10 7.02 -9.11 22.16
CA TYR A 10 6.76 -8.00 21.23
C TYR A 10 7.08 -8.37 19.78
N ASN A 11 8.18 -9.06 19.52
CA ASN A 11 8.57 -9.50 18.18
C ASN A 11 7.60 -10.53 17.58
N GLN A 12 6.98 -11.39 18.40
CA GLN A 12 5.93 -12.32 17.94
C GLN A 12 4.73 -11.60 17.31
N HIS A 13 4.44 -10.38 17.75
CA HIS A 13 3.35 -9.57 17.23
C HIS A 13 3.76 -8.63 16.08
N GLN A 14 4.96 -8.81 15.52
CA GLN A 14 5.55 -7.89 14.52
C GLN A 14 5.56 -6.42 15.00
N LEU A 15 5.57 -6.22 16.31
CA LEU A 15 5.85 -4.94 16.94
C LEU A 15 7.37 -4.89 16.96
N ASP A 16 7.95 -4.17 16.00
CA ASP A 16 9.36 -4.21 15.65
C ASP A 16 10.23 -3.60 16.76
N PHE A 17 10.35 -4.29 17.89
CA PHE A 17 11.02 -3.84 19.11
C PHE A 17 12.49 -3.50 18.82
N LYS A 18 13.09 -4.24 17.90
CA LYS A 18 14.47 -4.03 17.44
C LYS A 18 14.76 -2.57 17.05
N ASN A 19 13.74 -1.84 16.61
CA ASN A 19 13.84 -0.46 16.13
C ASN A 19 13.07 0.55 17.00
N SER A 20 12.36 0.09 18.04
CA SER A 20 11.44 0.94 18.81
C SER A 20 12.16 1.73 19.93
N GLY A 21 13.33 1.27 20.37
CA GLY A 21 14.21 2.02 21.28
C GLY A 21 13.86 1.93 22.76
N ASN A 22 12.60 1.64 23.13
CA ASN A 22 12.13 1.26 24.48
C ASN A 22 10.68 0.71 24.47
N GLU A 23 10.12 0.31 25.61
CA GLU A 23 8.73 -0.19 25.73
C GLU A 23 7.67 0.90 25.46
N GLU A 24 7.96 2.16 25.79
CA GLU A 24 7.05 3.30 25.59
C GLU A 24 6.74 3.53 24.10
N SER A 25 7.76 3.42 23.25
CA SER A 25 7.59 3.50 21.79
C SER A 25 6.64 2.44 21.20
N ILE A 26 6.48 1.30 21.88
CA ILE A 26 5.55 0.22 21.48
C ILE A 26 4.14 0.62 21.86
N ILE A 27 3.97 1.21 23.04
CA ILE A 27 2.68 1.79 23.45
C ILE A 27 2.26 2.82 22.40
N ASP A 28 3.16 3.72 22.00
CA ASP A 28 2.89 4.72 20.95
C ASP A 28 2.61 4.08 19.58
N LEU A 29 3.28 2.98 19.25
CA LEU A 29 3.02 2.24 18.00
C LEU A 29 1.61 1.63 18.03
N LEU A 30 1.23 1.01 19.14
CA LEU A 30 -0.10 0.39 19.33
C LEU A 30 -1.20 1.44 19.33
N LEU A 31 -1.01 2.58 19.98
CA LEU A 31 -1.95 3.70 19.97
C LEU A 31 -2.15 4.24 18.55
N ARG A 32 -1.07 4.48 17.80
CA ARG A 32 -1.15 4.90 16.40
C ARG A 32 -1.84 3.87 15.51
N GLN A 33 -1.57 2.58 15.70
CA GLN A 33 -2.23 1.53 14.94
C GLN A 33 -3.73 1.45 15.26
N LYS A 34 -4.11 1.62 16.53
CA LYS A 34 -5.51 1.69 16.94
C LYS A 34 -6.22 2.89 16.31
N GLU A 35 -5.61 4.07 16.37
CA GLU A 35 -6.14 5.28 15.71
C GLU A 35 -6.33 5.06 14.22
N TRP A 36 -5.31 4.52 13.55
CA TRP A 36 -5.36 4.22 12.11
C TRP A 36 -6.49 3.26 11.74
N ASN A 37 -6.73 2.23 12.55
CA ASN A 37 -7.76 1.21 12.29
C ASN A 37 -9.19 1.74 12.46
N ILE A 38 -9.39 2.85 13.17
CA ILE A 38 -10.72 3.48 13.33
C ILE A 38 -11.06 4.36 12.12
N LEU A 39 -10.05 4.82 11.37
CA LEU A 39 -10.25 5.67 10.19
C LEU A 39 -10.83 4.88 9.02
N ASP A 40 -11.77 5.51 8.32
CA ASP A 40 -12.21 5.03 7.00
C ASP A 40 -11.16 5.31 5.91
N ASP A 41 -11.37 4.76 4.71
CA ASP A 41 -10.45 4.87 3.59
C ASP A 41 -10.20 6.33 3.15
N GLU A 42 -11.21 7.21 3.25
CA GLU A 42 -11.09 8.61 2.86
C GLU A 42 -10.23 9.37 3.88
N GLN A 43 -10.50 9.18 5.17
CA GLN A 43 -9.71 9.74 6.26
C GLN A 43 -8.26 9.26 6.23
N LYS A 44 -8.02 7.97 5.94
CA LYS A 44 -6.67 7.41 5.74
C LYS A 44 -5.93 8.09 4.59
N ASN A 45 -6.61 8.32 3.47
CA ASN A 45 -6.04 9.04 2.32
C ASN A 45 -5.73 10.50 2.66
N VAL A 46 -6.62 11.20 3.36
CA VAL A 46 -6.39 12.58 3.81
C VAL A 46 -5.14 12.65 4.70
N LYS A 47 -5.01 11.75 5.68
CA LYS A 47 -3.85 11.69 6.57
C LYS A 47 -2.54 11.44 5.79
N ARG A 48 -2.56 10.51 4.83
CA ARG A 48 -1.39 10.23 3.98
C ARG A 48 -1.03 11.37 3.04
N ASN A 49 -2.02 12.08 2.51
CA ASN A 49 -1.78 13.25 1.67
C ASN A 49 -1.05 14.35 2.46
N TYR A 50 -1.50 14.66 3.67
CA TYR A 50 -0.81 15.62 4.54
C TYR A 50 0.64 15.20 4.84
N TYR A 51 0.84 13.91 5.16
CA TYR A 51 2.18 13.37 5.37
C TYR A 51 3.09 13.54 4.13
N LEU A 52 2.60 13.23 2.94
CA LEU A 52 3.38 13.34 1.70
C LEU A 52 3.68 14.81 1.33
N GLU A 53 2.75 15.73 1.55
CA GLU A 53 3.00 17.16 1.36
C GLU A 53 4.09 17.68 2.31
N ASP A 54 4.05 17.28 3.58
CA ASP A 54 5.09 17.60 4.55
C ASP A 54 6.44 16.95 4.20
N PHE A 55 6.43 15.67 3.78
CA PHE A 55 7.64 14.98 3.30
C PHE A 55 8.28 15.79 2.17
N LYS A 56 7.50 16.10 1.14
CA LYS A 56 7.96 16.83 -0.04
C LYS A 56 8.54 18.19 0.33
N LYS A 57 7.92 18.90 1.27
CA LYS A 57 8.32 20.24 1.68
C LYS A 57 9.57 20.26 2.56
N TYR A 58 9.73 19.29 3.45
CA TYR A 58 10.71 19.38 4.54
C TYR A 58 11.71 18.22 4.62
N PHE A 59 11.65 17.21 3.75
CA PHE A 59 12.45 15.99 3.93
C PHE A 59 13.06 15.43 2.63
N LEU A 60 13.09 16.20 1.53
CA LEU A 60 13.68 15.79 0.26
C LEU A 60 15.10 16.34 0.04
N TYR A 61 16.07 15.92 0.86
CA TYR A 61 17.42 16.47 0.80
C TYR A 61 18.42 15.58 0.06
N ASP A 62 18.21 14.26 0.03
CA ASP A 62 19.11 13.32 -0.62
C ASP A 62 18.39 12.33 -1.55
N LYS A 63 19.18 11.60 -2.36
CA LYS A 63 18.67 10.62 -3.34
C LYS A 63 17.87 9.48 -2.70
N LYS A 64 18.20 9.10 -1.46
CA LYS A 64 17.50 8.02 -0.75
C LYS A 64 16.13 8.48 -0.30
N GLN A 65 16.03 9.68 0.29
CA GLN A 65 14.77 10.30 0.66
C GLN A 65 13.88 10.53 -0.57
N GLN A 66 14.46 10.97 -1.68
CA GLN A 66 13.74 11.09 -2.96
C GLN A 66 13.16 9.76 -3.42
N LYS A 67 13.92 8.66 -3.32
CA LYS A 67 13.46 7.33 -3.69
C LYS A 67 12.35 6.80 -2.76
N ILE A 68 12.47 7.02 -1.45
CA ILE A 68 11.42 6.70 -0.48
C ILE A 68 10.15 7.47 -0.83
N PHE A 69 10.24 8.78 -1.00
CA PHE A 69 9.10 9.61 -1.35
C PHE A 69 8.45 9.19 -2.68
N GLN A 70 9.25 8.87 -3.71
CA GLN A 70 8.73 8.37 -4.98
C GLN A 70 7.89 7.11 -4.80
N TYR A 71 8.39 6.14 -4.02
CA TYR A 71 7.65 4.93 -3.69
C TYR A 71 6.35 5.24 -2.94
N GLU A 72 6.42 6.02 -1.85
CA GLU A 72 5.25 6.32 -1.02
C GLU A 72 4.17 7.09 -1.79
N ASN A 73 4.59 8.06 -2.61
CA ASN A 73 3.71 8.80 -3.49
C ASN A 73 3.06 7.87 -4.54
N LEU A 74 3.79 6.92 -5.11
CA LEU A 74 3.24 5.93 -6.03
C LEU A 74 2.24 4.99 -5.34
N VAL A 75 2.50 4.54 -4.11
CA VAL A 75 1.52 3.77 -3.32
C VAL A 75 0.24 4.59 -3.08
N PHE A 76 0.38 5.88 -2.76
CA PHE A 76 -0.77 6.77 -2.58
C PHE A 76 -1.58 6.95 -3.87
N LEU A 77 -0.92 7.26 -4.99
CA LEU A 77 -1.57 7.38 -6.30
C LEU A 77 -2.25 6.08 -6.74
N LEU A 78 -1.59 4.94 -6.53
CA LEU A 78 -2.17 3.63 -6.79
C LEU A 78 -3.45 3.42 -5.97
N THR A 79 -3.44 3.79 -4.69
CA THR A 79 -4.62 3.69 -3.81
C THR A 79 -5.79 4.51 -4.33
N LEU A 80 -5.54 5.74 -4.79
CA LEU A 80 -6.57 6.58 -5.40
C LEU A 80 -7.13 5.95 -6.68
N GLY A 81 -6.24 5.43 -7.54
CA GLY A 81 -6.62 4.75 -8.78
C GLY A 81 -7.47 3.49 -8.52
N ILE A 82 -7.07 2.65 -7.57
CA ILE A 82 -7.84 1.47 -7.14
C ILE A 82 -9.20 1.89 -6.62
N ASN A 83 -9.28 2.89 -5.74
CA ASN A 83 -10.56 3.37 -5.19
C ASN A 83 -11.50 3.87 -6.29
N ASN A 84 -10.98 4.62 -7.27
CA ASN A 84 -11.78 5.09 -8.40
C ASN A 84 -12.29 3.93 -9.26
N PHE A 85 -11.44 2.94 -9.52
CA PHE A 85 -11.84 1.73 -10.24
C PHE A 85 -12.92 0.96 -9.48
N LEU A 86 -12.72 0.67 -8.19
CA LEU A 86 -13.66 -0.09 -7.38
C LEU A 86 -15.02 0.60 -7.23
N LYS A 87 -15.05 1.94 -7.14
CA LYS A 87 -16.29 2.73 -7.08
C LYS A 87 -17.06 2.72 -8.40
N SER A 88 -16.37 2.73 -9.55
CA SER A 88 -16.98 2.81 -10.88
C SER A 88 -17.24 1.45 -11.54
N CYS A 89 -16.59 0.39 -11.06
CA CYS A 89 -16.66 -0.95 -11.63
C CYS A 89 -17.86 -1.74 -11.09
N HIS A 90 -18.96 -1.74 -11.85
CA HIS A 90 -20.20 -2.46 -11.51
C HIS A 90 -20.22 -3.94 -11.94
N ILE A 91 -19.05 -4.50 -12.20
CA ILE A 91 -18.87 -5.90 -12.57
C ILE A 91 -19.23 -6.83 -11.40
N ASP A 92 -20.10 -7.81 -11.68
CA ASP A 92 -20.40 -8.96 -10.82
C ASP A 92 -19.89 -10.27 -11.45
N PHE A 93 -19.80 -11.33 -10.65
CA PHE A 93 -19.29 -12.64 -11.11
C PHE A 93 -20.16 -13.28 -12.21
N THR A 94 -21.43 -12.90 -12.30
CA THR A 94 -22.43 -13.52 -13.18
C THR A 94 -22.55 -12.86 -14.56
N THR A 95 -22.16 -11.59 -14.69
CA THR A 95 -22.34 -10.77 -15.90
C THR A 95 -21.02 -10.40 -16.58
N SER A 96 -19.89 -10.65 -15.93
CA SER A 96 -18.60 -10.11 -16.37
C SER A 96 -17.65 -11.13 -16.96
N ASN A 97 -16.67 -10.61 -17.71
CA ASN A 97 -15.44 -11.31 -18.01
C ASN A 97 -14.77 -11.73 -16.70
N GLU A 98 -14.72 -13.04 -16.43
CA GLU A 98 -14.16 -13.65 -15.23
C GLU A 98 -12.77 -13.07 -14.87
N PHE A 99 -11.93 -12.78 -15.86
CA PHE A 99 -10.60 -12.22 -15.66
C PHE A 99 -10.65 -10.80 -15.07
N LEU A 100 -11.61 -9.98 -15.50
CA LEU A 100 -11.78 -8.63 -15.00
C LEU A 100 -12.35 -8.61 -13.58
N PHE A 101 -13.25 -9.56 -13.25
CA PHE A 101 -13.68 -9.77 -11.87
C PHE A 101 -12.51 -10.17 -10.96
N ARG A 102 -11.64 -11.09 -11.41
CA ARG A 102 -10.43 -11.47 -10.66
C ARG A 102 -9.50 -10.27 -10.43
N ILE A 103 -9.28 -9.44 -11.46
CA ILE A 103 -8.53 -8.17 -11.31
C ILE A 103 -9.15 -7.29 -10.22
N LYS A 104 -10.48 -7.09 -10.26
CA LYS A 104 -11.22 -6.34 -9.24
C LYS A 104 -11.01 -6.89 -7.84
N SER A 105 -11.09 -8.21 -7.66
CA SER A 105 -10.84 -8.85 -6.37
C SER A 105 -9.40 -8.64 -5.88
N MET A 106 -8.41 -8.81 -6.74
CA MET A 106 -6.99 -8.65 -6.36
C MET A 106 -6.65 -7.20 -6.04
N LEU A 107 -7.19 -6.22 -6.78
CA LEU A 107 -7.02 -4.79 -6.47
C LEU A 107 -7.74 -4.40 -5.17
N PHE A 108 -8.88 -5.03 -4.85
CA PHE A 108 -9.50 -4.86 -3.53
C PHE A 108 -8.58 -5.36 -2.41
N CYS A 109 -8.00 -6.56 -2.55
CA CYS A 109 -7.04 -7.08 -1.58
C CYS A 109 -5.80 -6.18 -1.43
N GLU A 110 -5.27 -5.68 -2.53
CA GLU A 110 -4.16 -4.71 -2.54
C GLU A 110 -4.49 -3.47 -1.70
N LYS A 111 -5.68 -2.88 -1.90
CA LYS A 111 -6.14 -1.73 -1.11
C LYS A 111 -6.17 -2.06 0.38
N GLU A 112 -6.71 -3.22 0.76
CA GLU A 112 -6.78 -3.63 2.17
C GLU A 112 -5.39 -3.83 2.78
N PHE A 113 -4.45 -4.44 2.05
CA PHE A 113 -3.05 -4.56 2.51
C PHE A 113 -2.38 -3.21 2.66
N ILE A 114 -2.57 -2.31 1.70
CA ILE A 114 -2.10 -0.93 1.79
C ILE A 114 -2.67 -0.24 3.03
N PHE A 115 -3.95 -0.41 3.35
CA PHE A 115 -4.60 0.23 4.50
C PHE A 115 -4.44 -0.51 5.83
N GLN A 116 -3.76 -1.66 5.85
CA GLN A 116 -3.46 -2.38 7.08
C GLN A 116 -2.53 -1.59 8.02
N TYR A 117 -1.62 -0.78 7.45
CA TYR A 117 -0.63 -0.03 8.21
C TYR A 117 -0.58 1.44 7.81
N GLU A 118 -0.46 2.32 8.79
CA GLU A 118 -0.21 3.75 8.55
C GLU A 118 1.12 3.97 7.81
N LYS A 119 2.19 3.33 8.30
CA LYS A 119 3.55 3.45 7.74
C LYS A 119 3.72 2.63 6.47
N PHE A 120 4.18 3.29 5.40
CA PHE A 120 4.41 2.68 4.09
C PHE A 120 5.46 1.56 4.09
N ASN A 121 6.47 1.63 4.97
CA ASN A 121 7.53 0.63 5.05
C ASN A 121 7.09 -0.74 5.60
N ARG A 122 5.86 -0.84 6.12
CA ARG A 122 5.27 -2.10 6.60
C ARG A 122 4.30 -2.73 5.62
N ILE A 123 3.99 -2.03 4.52
CA ILE A 123 3.02 -2.49 3.54
C ILE A 123 3.64 -3.62 2.72
N GLY A 124 2.91 -4.74 2.64
CA GLY A 124 3.14 -5.76 1.63
C GLY A 124 2.24 -5.50 0.42
N HIS A 125 2.69 -5.91 -0.75
CA HIS A 125 1.97 -5.74 -2.00
C HIS A 125 1.66 -7.09 -2.64
N VAL A 126 0.51 -7.18 -3.31
CA VAL A 126 0.23 -8.28 -4.24
C VAL A 126 1.31 -8.27 -5.33
N PRO A 127 1.97 -9.40 -5.63
CA PRO A 127 2.95 -9.44 -6.70
C PRO A 127 2.36 -9.02 -8.04
N TYR A 128 3.01 -8.08 -8.73
CA TYR A 128 2.52 -7.56 -10.01
C TYR A 128 2.37 -8.67 -11.07
N GLU A 129 3.25 -9.67 -11.02
CA GLU A 129 3.29 -10.83 -11.92
C GLU A 129 2.00 -11.66 -11.88
N ILE A 130 1.22 -11.58 -10.80
CA ILE A 130 -0.10 -12.23 -10.72
C ILE A 130 -1.10 -11.55 -11.67
N PHE A 131 -0.98 -10.24 -11.90
CA PHE A 131 -1.87 -9.49 -12.76
C PHE A 131 -1.56 -9.65 -14.24
N GLU A 132 -0.30 -9.84 -14.63
CA GLU A 132 0.14 -9.94 -16.04
C GLU A 132 -0.72 -10.89 -16.89
N PRO A 133 -0.92 -12.17 -16.53
CA PRO A 133 -1.75 -13.08 -17.33
C PRO A 133 -3.23 -12.69 -17.35
N LEU A 134 -3.73 -11.98 -16.33
CA LEU A 134 -5.11 -11.48 -16.29
C LEU A 134 -5.28 -10.28 -17.21
N ILE A 135 -4.33 -9.32 -17.17
CA ILE A 135 -4.30 -8.13 -18.01
C ILE A 135 -4.29 -8.54 -19.48
N GLU A 136 -3.46 -9.50 -19.86
CA GLU A 136 -3.39 -9.99 -21.25
C GLU A 136 -4.73 -10.54 -21.77
N LYS A 137 -5.61 -11.02 -20.88
CA LYS A 137 -6.96 -11.52 -21.25
C LYS A 137 -7.99 -10.41 -21.43
N VAL A 138 -7.74 -9.21 -20.90
CA VAL A 138 -8.73 -8.13 -20.85
C VAL A 138 -8.28 -6.82 -21.50
N LYS A 139 -6.99 -6.66 -21.81
CA LYS A 139 -6.41 -5.38 -22.29
C LYS A 139 -7.09 -4.79 -23.54
N ASP A 140 -7.65 -5.65 -24.39
CA ASP A 140 -8.30 -5.23 -25.63
C ASP A 140 -9.81 -5.00 -25.47
N THR A 141 -10.39 -5.25 -24.29
CA THR A 141 -11.83 -5.08 -24.06
C THR A 141 -12.22 -3.62 -23.86
N GLU A 142 -13.49 -3.30 -24.10
CA GLU A 142 -14.02 -1.96 -23.90
C GLU A 142 -13.98 -1.56 -22.43
N GLU A 143 -14.25 -2.49 -21.52
CA GLU A 143 -14.24 -2.23 -20.08
C GLU A 143 -12.84 -1.86 -19.60
N TYR A 144 -11.78 -2.51 -20.10
CA TYR A 144 -10.41 -2.20 -19.70
C TYR A 144 -10.04 -0.75 -20.04
N LYS A 145 -10.45 -0.29 -21.23
CA LYS A 145 -10.25 1.10 -21.69
C LYS A 145 -11.15 2.07 -20.94
N LEU A 146 -12.42 1.72 -20.75
CA LEU A 146 -13.40 2.54 -20.02
C LEU A 146 -12.91 2.86 -18.60
N TYR A 147 -12.35 1.85 -17.94
CA TYR A 147 -11.84 1.97 -16.57
C TYR A 147 -10.39 2.46 -16.48
N LYS A 148 -9.73 2.75 -17.61
CA LYS A 148 -8.33 3.21 -17.68
C LYS A 148 -7.36 2.32 -16.89
N LEU A 149 -7.54 1.00 -17.05
CA LEU A 149 -6.73 0.03 -16.30
C LEU A 149 -5.28 0.01 -16.77
N ASP A 150 -4.98 0.48 -17.98
CA ASP A 150 -3.63 0.73 -18.47
C ASP A 150 -2.89 1.73 -17.57
N GLU A 151 -3.46 2.92 -17.34
CA GLU A 151 -2.87 3.95 -16.48
C GLU A 151 -2.66 3.44 -15.04
N LEU A 152 -3.64 2.67 -14.53
CA LEU A 152 -3.58 2.08 -13.20
C LEU A 152 -2.43 1.06 -13.08
N PHE A 153 -2.33 0.13 -14.04
CA PHE A 153 -1.31 -0.92 -14.00
C PHE A 153 0.09 -0.41 -14.35
N GLU A 154 0.23 0.66 -15.13
CA GLU A 154 1.52 1.35 -15.27
C GLU A 154 2.00 1.94 -13.94
N THR A 155 1.09 2.58 -13.20
CA THR A 155 1.39 3.12 -11.86
C THR A 155 1.75 1.99 -10.90
N TYR A 156 0.98 0.89 -10.92
CA TYR A 156 1.27 -0.30 -10.14
C TYR A 156 2.67 -0.83 -10.46
N LYS A 157 3.01 -1.03 -11.74
CA LYS A 157 4.30 -1.60 -12.14
C LYS A 157 5.47 -0.75 -11.64
N LYS A 158 5.41 0.57 -11.84
CA LYS A 158 6.44 1.51 -11.34
C LYS A 158 6.58 1.45 -9.81
N MET A 159 5.45 1.39 -9.10
CA MET A 159 5.43 1.23 -7.64
C MET A 159 6.10 -0.08 -7.22
N TYR A 160 5.72 -1.19 -7.85
CA TYR A 160 6.17 -2.53 -7.48
C TYR A 160 7.67 -2.72 -7.77
N ASP A 161 8.18 -2.17 -8.87
CA ASP A 161 9.61 -2.21 -9.16
C ASP A 161 10.41 -1.48 -8.07
N LEU A 162 9.95 -0.30 -7.62
CA LEU A 162 10.56 0.40 -6.48
C LEU A 162 10.45 -0.40 -5.18
N PHE A 163 9.32 -1.06 -4.92
CA PHE A 163 9.14 -1.94 -3.77
C PHE A 163 10.19 -3.06 -3.73
N LEU A 164 10.45 -3.70 -4.87
CA LEU A 164 11.46 -4.76 -4.99
C LEU A 164 12.89 -4.27 -4.75
N GLU A 165 13.16 -3.00 -5.06
CA GLU A 165 14.43 -2.34 -4.74
C GLU A 165 14.61 -2.06 -3.23
N LYS A 166 13.58 -2.32 -2.41
CA LYS A 166 13.56 -2.17 -0.94
C LYS A 166 14.02 -0.77 -0.50
N PRO A 167 13.23 0.29 -0.76
CA PRO A 167 13.67 1.67 -0.62
C PRO A 167 14.01 2.06 0.83
N TYR A 168 13.48 1.32 1.81
CA TYR A 168 13.77 1.50 3.24
C TYR A 168 14.94 0.68 3.76
N LYS A 169 15.57 -0.17 2.94
CA LYS A 169 16.71 -0.97 3.42
C LYS A 169 17.87 -0.02 3.74
N ASN A 170 18.43 -0.15 4.94
CA ASN A 170 19.43 0.74 5.54
C ASN A 170 18.89 2.13 5.95
N ALA A 171 17.59 2.30 6.16
CA ALA A 171 16.97 3.48 6.81
C ALA A 171 17.08 3.43 8.32
#